data_AF-A0A3E1B257-F1
#
_entry.id   AF-A0A3E1B257-F1
#
_cell.length_a   1.000
_cell.length_b   1.000
_cell.length_c   1.000
_cell.angle_alpha   90.00
_cell.angle_beta   90.00
_cell.angle_gamma   90.00
#
_symmetry.space_group_name_H-M   'P 1'
#
loop_
_entity.id
_entity.type
_entity.pdbx_description
1 polymer ?
#
loop_
_entity_poly.entity_id
_entity_poly.type
_entity_poly.pdbx_seq_one_letter_code
_entity_poly.pdbx_strand_id
1 'polypeptide(L)'
;MLLLERAPVMPIEMDEPTIVATWENRTQIIEIMHSAREMSQELQKLWNGSGETGRLSQDDTDRLVELLREISDLNETLRLLA
;
A
#
# COMPACT_ATOMS: atom_id res chain seq x y z
N MET A 1 -35.81 6.40 28.18
CA MET A 1 -34.53 6.62 27.47
C MET A 1 -33.43 6.06 28.34
N LEU A 2 -32.72 5.03 27.87
CA LEU A 2 -31.49 4.54 28.49
C LEU A 2 -30.34 5.04 27.62
N LEU A 3 -29.60 6.03 28.10
CA LEU A 3 -28.33 6.45 27.51
C LEU A 3 -27.32 5.33 27.75
N LEU A 4 -27.00 4.55 26.72
CA LEU A 4 -25.80 3.73 26.73
C LEU A 4 -24.61 4.68 26.70
N GLU A 5 -23.95 4.84 27.85
CA GLU A 5 -22.62 5.44 27.92
C GLU A 5 -21.68 4.59 27.06
N ARG A 6 -21.28 5.14 25.91
CA ARG A 6 -20.29 4.51 25.03
C ARG A 6 -18.98 4.51 25.81
N ALA A 7 -18.50 3.33 26.19
CA ALA A 7 -17.19 3.18 26.80
C ALA A 7 -16.14 3.94 25.97
N PRO A 8 -15.19 4.64 26.60
CA PRO A 8 -14.15 5.35 25.87
C PRO A 8 -13.41 4.35 25.00
N VAL A 9 -13.41 4.58 23.69
CA VAL A 9 -12.56 3.84 22.76
C VAL A 9 -11.14 4.19 23.18
N MET A 10 -10.48 3.29 23.92
CA MET A 10 -9.07 3.46 24.19
C MET A 10 -8.35 3.52 22.82
N PRO A 11 -7.48 4.51 22.58
CA PRO A 11 -6.63 4.45 21.41
C PRO A 11 -5.84 3.16 21.52
N ILE A 12 -6.04 2.25 20.57
CA ILE A 12 -5.11 1.15 20.39
C ILE A 12 -3.83 1.85 19.99
N GLU A 13 -2.86 1.94 20.90
CA GLU A 13 -1.47 2.22 20.52
C GLU A 13 -1.06 1.09 19.58
N MET A 14 -1.28 1.32 18.29
CA MET A 14 -0.60 0.58 17.26
C MET A 14 0.84 1.05 17.38
N ASP A 15 1.67 0.20 17.97
CA ASP A 15 3.13 0.34 17.99
C ASP A 15 3.59 0.17 16.52
N GLU A 16 3.29 1.16 15.68
CA GLU A 16 3.73 1.17 14.30
C GLU A 16 5.23 1.35 14.32
N PRO A 17 6.01 0.41 13.75
CA PRO A 17 7.45 0.54 13.71
C PRO A 17 7.80 1.88 13.06
N THR A 18 8.46 2.75 13.82
CA THR A 18 8.89 4.05 13.32
C THR A 18 10.09 3.79 12.40
N ILE A 19 9.84 3.73 11.10
CA ILE A 19 10.90 3.59 10.10
C ILE A 19 11.76 4.85 10.15
N VAL A 20 13.01 4.73 10.61
CA VAL A 20 13.97 5.82 10.61
C VAL A 20 14.80 5.75 9.32
N ALA A 21 14.60 6.71 8.42
CA ALA A 21 15.45 6.84 7.23
C ALA A 21 16.86 7.29 7.64
N THR A 22 17.87 6.47 7.35
CA THR A 22 19.29 6.72 7.64
C THR A 22 20.13 6.72 6.35
N TRP A 23 21.43 7.03 6.48
CA TRP A 23 22.35 6.91 5.35
C TRP A 23 22.59 5.46 4.94
N GLU A 24 22.58 4.53 5.90
CA GLU A 24 22.79 3.10 5.72
C GLU A 24 21.64 2.44 4.95
N ASN A 25 20.38 2.84 5.20
CA ASN A 25 19.21 2.27 4.53
C ASN A 25 18.72 3.09 3.32
N ARG A 26 19.38 4.21 3.00
CA ARG A 26 19.00 5.13 1.89
C ARG A 26 18.80 4.42 0.55
N THR A 27 19.72 3.55 0.15
CA THR A 27 19.63 2.85 -1.16
C THR A 27 18.40 1.96 -1.22
N GLN A 28 18.12 1.21 -0.15
CA GLN A 28 16.99 0.29 -0.07
C GLN A 28 15.66 1.05 -0.09
N ILE A 29 15.56 2.18 0.63
CA ILE A 29 14.38 3.05 0.59
C ILE A 29 14.15 3.58 -0.82
N ILE A 30 15.20 4.02 -1.53
CA ILE A 30 15.09 4.51 -2.91
C ILE A 30 14.60 3.42 -3.86
N GLU A 31 15.10 2.19 -3.72
CA GLU A 31 14.67 1.03 -4.52
C GLU A 31 13.19 0.70 -4.27
N ILE A 32 12.75 0.67 -3.01
CA ILE A 32 11.34 0.48 -2.65
C ILE A 32 10.46 1.54 -3.30
N MET A 33 10.85 2.82 -3.23
CA MET A 33 10.11 3.91 -3.85
C MET A 33 10.09 3.84 -5.37
N HIS A 34 11.18 3.36 -5.99
CA HIS A 34 11.24 3.13 -7.44
C HIS A 34 10.24 2.06 -7.86
N SER A 35 10.23 0.91 -7.19
CA SER A 35 9.30 -0.18 -7.47
C SER A 35 7.84 0.25 -7.26
N ALA A 36 7.54 0.99 -6.18
CA ALA A 36 6.21 1.55 -5.95
C ALA A 36 5.76 2.48 -7.10
N ARG A 37 6.67 3.28 -7.65
CA ARG A 37 6.39 4.14 -8.81
C ARG A 37 6.11 3.33 -10.07
N GLU A 38 6.87 2.28 -10.35
CA GLU A 38 6.66 1.39 -11.50
C GLU A 38 5.30 0.70 -11.43
N MET A 39 4.93 0.16 -10.27
CA MET A 39 3.62 -0.45 -10.04
C MET A 39 2.47 0.55 -10.21
N SER A 40 2.64 1.80 -9.74
CA SER A 40 1.65 2.85 -9.98
C SER A 40 1.46 3.18 -11.47
N GLN A 41 2.54 3.12 -12.26
CA GLN A 41 2.45 3.29 -13.70
C GLN A 41 1.77 2.09 -14.38
N GLU A 42 1.99 0.88 -13.87
CA GLU A 42 1.31 -0.32 -14.36
C GLU A 42 -0.19 -0.25 -14.11
N LEU A 43 -0.60 0.13 -12.90
CA LEU A 43 -2.00 0.41 -12.57
C LEU A 43 -2.63 1.42 -13.55
N GLN A 44 -1.94 2.52 -13.84
CA GLN A 44 -2.41 3.52 -14.81
C GLN A 44 -2.55 2.93 -16.22
N LYS A 45 -1.66 2.02 -16.64
CA LYS A 45 -1.77 1.33 -17.94
C LYS A 45 -2.97 0.40 -17.99
N LEU A 46 -3.21 -0.40 -16.95
CA LEU A 46 -4.40 -1.24 -16.84
C LEU A 46 -5.68 -0.39 -16.94
N TRP A 47 -5.71 0.73 -16.22
CA TRP A 47 -6.85 1.63 -16.22
C TRP A 47 -7.06 2.31 -17.58
N ASN A 48 -6.01 2.80 -18.22
CA ASN A 48 -6.10 3.42 -19.55
C ASN A 48 -6.43 2.39 -20.65
N GLY A 49 -6.00 1.14 -20.47
CA GLY A 49 -6.33 0.01 -21.35
C GLY A 49 -7.81 -0.39 -21.31
N SER A 50 -8.51 -0.09 -20.21
CA SER A 50 -9.97 -0.27 -20.10
C SER A 50 -10.82 0.70 -20.95
N GLY A 51 -10.14 1.52 -21.76
CA GLY A 51 -10.53 2.79 -22.38
C GLY A 51 -11.82 2.90 -23.19
N GLU A 52 -12.70 1.90 -23.21
CA GLU A 52 -14.02 1.99 -23.86
C GLU A 52 -15.20 1.60 -22.95
N THR A 53 -14.96 0.87 -21.85
CA THR A 53 -16.05 0.36 -21.01
C THR A 53 -16.05 0.93 -19.58
N GLY A 54 -14.94 1.56 -19.17
CA GLY A 54 -14.73 1.99 -17.78
C GLY A 54 -14.67 0.82 -16.80
N ARG A 55 -14.40 -0.40 -17.30
CA ARG A 55 -14.33 -1.64 -16.53
C ARG A 55 -13.04 -2.37 -16.87
N LEU A 56 -12.31 -2.76 -15.85
CA LEU A 56 -11.18 -3.68 -15.98
C LEU A 56 -11.72 -5.05 -16.45
N SER A 57 -10.98 -5.72 -17.33
CA SER A 57 -11.22 -7.13 -17.62
C SER A 57 -10.95 -7.98 -16.36
N GLN A 58 -11.33 -9.26 -16.39
CA GLN A 58 -10.99 -10.17 -15.29
C GLN A 58 -9.46 -10.26 -15.13
N ASP A 59 -8.74 -10.41 -16.24
CA ASP A 59 -7.28 -10.48 -16.26
C ASP A 59 -6.64 -9.20 -15.68
N ASP A 60 -7.16 -8.02 -16.05
CA ASP A 60 -6.70 -6.74 -15.49
C ASP A 60 -7.02 -6.61 -13.99
N THR A 61 -8.15 -7.18 -13.56
CA THR A 61 -8.56 -7.20 -12.15
C THR A 61 -7.67 -8.13 -11.34
N ASP A 62 -7.32 -9.29 -11.89
CA ASP A 62 -6.39 -10.23 -11.25
C ASP A 62 -5.00 -9.58 -11.11
N ARG A 63 -4.53 -8.88 -12.15
CA ARG A 63 -3.28 -8.13 -12.09
C ARG A 63 -3.33 -6.98 -11.08
N LEU A 64 -4.45 -6.28 -10.96
CA LEU A 64 -4.66 -5.26 -9.92
C LEU A 64 -4.49 -5.84 -8.51
N VAL A 65 -5.05 -7.02 -8.25
CA VAL A 65 -4.91 -7.70 -6.95
C VAL A 65 -3.45 -8.09 -6.68
N GLU A 66 -2.72 -8.55 -7.70
CA GLU A 66 -1.28 -8.82 -7.59
C GLU A 66 -0.48 -7.57 -7.25
N LEU A 67 -0.71 -6.45 -7.96
CA LEU A 67 -0.04 -5.18 -7.67
C LEU A 67 -0.27 -4.70 -6.24
N LEU A 68 -1.48 -4.89 -5.70
CA LEU A 68 -1.78 -4.55 -4.30
C LEU A 68 -1.02 -5.45 -3.30
N ARG A 69 -0.82 -6.73 -3.62
CA ARG A 69 0.02 -7.63 -2.80
C ARG A 69 1.48 -7.20 -2.86
N GLU A 70 2.00 -6.92 -4.05
CA GLU A 70 3.37 -6.45 -4.23
C GLU A 70 3.63 -5.13 -3.47
N ILE A 71 2.66 -4.19 -3.47
CA ILE A 71 2.73 -2.96 -2.64
C ILE A 71 2.74 -3.29 -1.14
N SER A 72 1.91 -4.24 -0.70
CA SER A 72 1.90 -4.68 0.71
C SER A 72 3.24 -5.29 1.12
N ASP A 73 3.86 -6.09 0.24
CA ASP A 73 5.16 -6.71 0.48
C ASP A 73 6.28 -5.66 0.52
N LEU A 74 6.21 -4.62 -0.32
CA LEU A 74 7.12 -3.47 -0.24
C LEU A 74 6.96 -2.71 1.07
N ASN A 75 5.72 -2.51 1.53
CA ASN A 75 5.46 -1.88 2.82
C ASN A 75 6.03 -2.73 3.98
N GLU A 76 5.89 -4.04 3.93
CA GLU A 76 6.50 -4.93 4.94
C GLU A 76 8.03 -4.88 4.88
N THR A 77 8.61 -4.91 3.67
CA THR A 77 10.07 -4.76 3.48
C THR A 77 10.57 -3.46 4.08
N LEU A 78 9.84 -2.35 3.88
CA LEU A 78 10.17 -1.07 4.47
C LEU A 78 10.08 -1.09 6.01
N ARG A 79 9.08 -1.77 6.58
CA ARG A 79 8.93 -1.95 8.03
C ARG A 79 10.07 -2.76 8.65
N LEU A 80 10.62 -3.74 7.93
CA LEU A 80 11.78 -4.52 8.38
C LEU A 80 13.10 -3.71 8.38
N LEU A 81 13.10 -2.49 7.84
CA LEU A 81 14.23 -1.56 7.94
C LEU A 81 14.21 -0.68 9.21
N ALA A 82 13.13 -0.75 9.99
CA ALA A 82 12.94 0.02 11.22
C ALA A 82 13.73 -0.55 12.41
#